data_AF-A0A5S4VSI0-F1
#
_entry.id   AF-A0A5S4VSI0-F1
#
_cell.length_a   1.000
_cell.length_b   1.000
_cell.length_c   1.000
_cell.angle_alpha   90.00
_cell.angle_beta   90.00
_cell.angle_gamma   90.00
#
_symmetry.space_group_name_H-M   'P 1'
#
loop_
_entity.id
_entity.type
_entity.pdbx_description
1 polymer ?
#
loop_
_entity_poly.entity_id
_entity_poly.type
_entity_poly.pdbx_seq_one_letter_code
_entity_poly.pdbx_strand_id
1 'polypeptide(L)'
;MSIVQEFLYRTKMVDKNGTKKGVERMVEYLASPEIVNRMIIASELGLPALTLIARDLESKFDENSTFPVVVFENDANATARQNVGRIIKFVLGKYGYVPVSDKLEERTRIPAIANAKYFSTCAVYAKDESIVAELTIVVDSVLM
;
A
#
# COMPACT_ATOMS: atom_id res chain seq x y z
N MET A 1 -15.48 -9.60 -9.15
CA MET A 1 -14.81 -8.36 -9.62
C MET A 1 -13.41 -8.38 -9.02
N SER A 2 -12.36 -8.02 -9.76
CA SER A 2 -11.00 -8.00 -9.19
C SER A 2 -10.84 -6.87 -8.17
N ILE A 3 -9.84 -6.97 -7.27
CA ILE A 3 -9.51 -5.89 -6.30
C ILE A 3 -9.34 -4.55 -7.03
N VAL A 4 -8.65 -4.57 -8.18
CA VAL A 4 -8.38 -3.38 -9.00
C VAL A 4 -9.68 -2.76 -9.49
N GLN A 5 -10.54 -3.55 -10.13
CA GLN A 5 -11.83 -3.08 -10.65
C GLN A 5 -12.72 -2.52 -9.54
N GLU A 6 -12.75 -3.21 -8.39
CA GLU A 6 -13.56 -2.78 -7.26
C GLU A 6 -13.07 -1.44 -6.68
N PHE A 7 -11.76 -1.28 -6.49
CA PHE A 7 -11.20 -0.03 -5.99
C PHE A 7 -11.48 1.13 -6.94
N LEU A 8 -11.25 0.92 -8.24
CA LEU A 8 -11.46 1.95 -9.26
C LEU A 8 -12.92 2.38 -9.36
N TYR A 9 -13.86 1.45 -9.19
CA TYR A 9 -15.29 1.74 -9.16
C TYR A 9 -15.70 2.62 -7.96
N ARG A 10 -15.12 2.36 -6.78
CA ARG A 10 -15.49 3.07 -5.54
C ARG A 10 -14.79 4.42 -5.36
N THR A 11 -13.61 4.61 -5.95
CA THR A 11 -12.76 5.76 -5.66
C THR A 11 -13.02 6.96 -6.58
N LYS A 12 -12.88 8.18 -6.06
CA LYS A 12 -12.80 9.43 -6.86
C LYS A 12 -11.36 9.85 -7.18
N MET A 13 -10.37 9.09 -6.72
CA MET A 13 -8.96 9.39 -6.91
C MET A 13 -8.59 9.47 -8.39
N VAL A 14 -7.75 10.42 -8.77
CA VAL A 14 -7.17 10.57 -10.11
C VAL A 14 -5.65 10.72 -9.99
N ASP A 15 -4.96 10.45 -11.09
CA ASP A 15 -3.52 10.62 -11.24
C ASP A 15 -3.14 12.07 -11.60
N LYS A 16 -1.84 12.36 -11.82
CA LYS A 16 -1.37 13.73 -12.09
C LYS A 16 -1.95 14.34 -13.37
N ASN A 17 -2.48 13.51 -14.27
CA ASN A 17 -3.11 13.92 -15.52
C ASN A 17 -4.64 14.00 -15.42
N GLY A 18 -5.21 13.84 -14.22
CA GLY A 18 -6.65 13.83 -14.02
C GLY A 18 -7.35 12.55 -14.49
N THR A 19 -6.60 11.47 -14.75
CA THR A 19 -7.14 10.19 -15.24
C THR A 19 -7.07 9.09 -14.18
N LYS A 20 -7.63 7.92 -14.48
CA LYS A 20 -7.55 6.74 -13.60
C LYS A 20 -6.32 5.86 -13.84
N LYS A 21 -5.55 6.09 -14.91
CA LYS A 21 -4.50 5.15 -15.35
C LYS A 21 -3.37 5.00 -14.32
N GLY A 22 -2.90 6.10 -13.73
CA GLY A 22 -1.91 6.03 -12.66
C GLY A 22 -2.43 5.39 -11.37
N VAL A 23 -3.71 5.62 -11.05
CA VAL A 23 -4.37 4.99 -9.90
C VAL A 23 -4.48 3.49 -10.10
N GLU A 24 -4.91 3.05 -11.29
CA GLU A 24 -4.99 1.65 -11.68
C GLU A 24 -3.64 0.95 -11.51
N ARG A 25 -2.56 1.50 -12.09
CA ARG A 25 -1.20 0.94 -11.95
C ARG A 25 -0.73 0.84 -10.49
N MET A 26 -1.06 1.83 -9.67
CA MET A 26 -0.74 1.81 -8.24
C MET A 26 -1.48 0.68 -7.52
N VAL A 27 -2.77 0.51 -7.82
CA VAL A 27 -3.59 -0.56 -7.21
C VAL A 27 -3.13 -1.92 -7.72
N GLU A 28 -2.83 -2.08 -9.00
CA GLU A 28 -2.27 -3.31 -9.58
C GLU A 28 -0.96 -3.72 -8.89
N TYR A 29 -0.04 -2.76 -8.68
CA TYR A 29 1.19 -3.01 -7.96
C TYR A 29 0.91 -3.46 -6.52
N LEU A 30 0.14 -2.69 -5.76
CA LEU A 30 -0.15 -2.96 -4.34
C LEU A 30 -0.99 -4.23 -4.13
N ALA A 31 -1.82 -4.61 -5.10
CA ALA A 31 -2.66 -5.80 -5.06
C ALA A 31 -1.98 -7.04 -5.64
N SER A 32 -0.77 -6.93 -6.20
CA SER A 32 -0.03 -8.08 -6.69
C SER A 32 0.33 -9.04 -5.55
N PRO A 33 0.27 -10.37 -5.74
CA PRO A 33 0.47 -11.34 -4.66
C PRO A 33 1.79 -11.15 -3.90
N GLU A 34 2.89 -10.86 -4.61
CA GLU A 34 4.21 -10.62 -4.00
C GLU A 34 4.18 -9.41 -3.05
N ILE A 35 3.60 -8.30 -3.49
CA ILE A 35 3.56 -7.06 -2.73
C ILE A 35 2.61 -7.17 -1.53
N VAL A 36 1.45 -7.82 -1.72
CA VAL A 36 0.54 -8.14 -0.61
C VAL A 36 1.25 -9.01 0.42
N ASN A 37 1.93 -10.08 0.00
CA ASN A 37 2.65 -10.97 0.91
C ASN A 37 3.70 -10.21 1.72
N ARG A 38 4.49 -9.33 1.10
CA ARG A 38 5.47 -8.50 1.79
C ARG A 38 4.83 -7.51 2.79
N MET A 39 3.67 -6.94 2.46
CA MET A 39 2.93 -6.10 3.41
C MET A 39 2.35 -6.90 4.58
N ILE A 40 1.89 -8.13 4.33
CA ILE A 40 1.43 -9.05 5.39
C ILE A 40 2.59 -9.46 6.30
N ILE A 41 3.74 -9.89 5.75
CA ILE A 41 4.93 -10.24 6.54
C ILE A 41 5.35 -9.05 7.41
N ALA A 42 5.38 -7.83 6.85
CA ALA A 42 5.69 -6.64 7.65
C ALA A 42 4.70 -6.47 8.82
N SER A 43 3.41 -6.71 8.57
CA SER A 43 2.34 -6.61 9.56
C SER A 43 2.45 -7.67 10.65
N GLU A 44 2.73 -8.93 10.29
CA GLU A 44 2.96 -10.04 11.22
C GLU A 44 4.19 -9.82 12.10
N LEU A 45 5.19 -9.09 11.61
CA LEU A 45 6.36 -8.64 12.37
C LEU A 45 6.08 -7.39 13.24
N GLY A 46 4.86 -6.86 13.25
CA GLY A 46 4.50 -5.63 13.96
C GLY A 46 5.12 -4.35 13.37
N LEU A 47 5.56 -4.41 12.10
CA LEU A 47 6.19 -3.31 11.40
C LEU A 47 5.17 -2.55 10.53
N PRO A 48 5.43 -1.28 10.18
CA PRO A 48 4.59 -0.56 9.23
C PRO A 48 4.48 -1.32 7.89
N ALA A 49 3.29 -1.36 7.28
CA ALA A 49 3.05 -2.17 6.07
C ALA A 49 4.01 -1.86 4.90
N LEU A 50 4.46 -0.61 4.80
CA LEU A 50 5.42 -0.19 3.78
C LEU A 50 6.86 -0.67 4.02
N THR A 51 7.21 -1.20 5.20
CA THR A 51 8.60 -1.46 5.60
C THR A 51 9.36 -2.31 4.59
N LEU A 52 8.73 -3.34 4.04
CA LEU A 52 9.37 -4.25 3.10
C LEU A 52 9.25 -3.81 1.64
N ILE A 53 8.47 -2.78 1.31
CA ILE A 53 8.17 -2.40 -0.09
C ILE A 53 8.46 -0.92 -0.42
N ALA A 54 8.79 -0.09 0.57
CA ALA A 54 8.88 1.36 0.40
C ALA A 54 9.86 1.78 -0.72
N ARG A 55 11.09 1.23 -0.71
CA ARG A 55 12.10 1.54 -1.73
C ARG A 55 11.65 1.17 -3.15
N ASP A 56 11.05 -0.01 -3.32
CA ASP A 56 10.58 -0.48 -4.62
C ASP A 56 9.39 0.35 -5.12
N LEU A 57 8.44 0.63 -4.22
CA LEU A 57 7.31 1.52 -4.49
C LEU A 57 7.79 2.92 -4.94
N GLU A 58 8.72 3.53 -4.21
CA GLU A 58 9.24 4.86 -4.55
C GLU A 58 10.02 4.85 -5.87
N SER A 59 10.72 3.75 -6.19
CA SER A 59 11.42 3.61 -7.47
C SER A 59 10.46 3.43 -8.64
N LYS A 60 9.34 2.72 -8.44
CA LYS A 60 8.35 2.45 -9.49
C LYS A 60 7.44 3.65 -9.75
N PHE A 61 7.21 4.45 -8.72
CA PHE A 61 6.34 5.63 -8.75
C PHE A 61 7.14 6.92 -8.54
N ASP A 62 8.23 7.03 -9.28
CA ASP A 62 9.12 8.19 -9.30
C ASP A 62 8.47 9.43 -9.97
N GLU A 63 9.25 10.48 -10.17
CA GLU A 63 8.81 11.73 -10.84
C GLU A 63 8.27 11.53 -12.27
N ASN A 64 8.73 10.48 -12.96
CA ASN A 64 8.34 10.16 -14.33
C ASN A 64 7.02 9.39 -14.38
N SER A 65 6.59 8.78 -13.27
CA SER A 65 5.30 8.11 -13.16
C SER A 65 4.12 9.07 -13.34
N THR A 66 2.99 8.54 -13.80
CA THR A 66 1.71 9.28 -13.81
C THR A 66 1.11 9.39 -12.40
N PHE A 67 1.58 8.59 -11.45
CA PHE A 67 1.24 8.68 -10.03
C PHE A 67 2.53 8.83 -9.20
N PRO A 68 3.21 9.99 -9.26
CA PRO A 68 4.47 10.18 -8.56
C PRO A 68 4.22 10.22 -7.05
N VAL A 69 5.07 9.58 -6.25
CA VAL A 69 5.04 9.65 -4.78
C VAL A 69 6.16 10.51 -4.20
N VAL A 70 7.04 11.01 -5.08
CA VAL A 70 8.19 11.86 -4.73
C VAL A 70 7.75 13.20 -4.13
N VAL A 71 8.65 13.81 -3.36
CA VAL A 71 8.54 15.20 -2.92
C VAL A 71 9.21 16.08 -3.98
N PHE A 72 8.49 17.05 -4.52
CA PHE A 72 9.02 18.06 -5.43
C PHE A 72 9.42 19.31 -4.63
N GLU A 73 10.31 20.15 -5.18
CA GLU A 73 10.84 21.34 -4.49
C GLU A 73 9.74 22.27 -3.95
N ASN A 74 8.64 22.43 -4.72
CA ASN A 74 7.53 23.33 -4.38
C ASN A 74 6.23 22.59 -4.01
N ASP A 75 6.22 21.25 -4.07
CA ASP A 75 5.06 20.45 -3.74
C ASP A 75 5.50 19.21 -2.97
N ALA A 76 5.14 19.19 -1.69
CA ALA A 76 5.35 18.03 -0.85
C ALA A 76 4.66 16.78 -1.41
N ASN A 77 3.69 16.90 -2.32
CA ASN A 77 2.94 15.81 -2.96
C ASN A 77 2.34 14.84 -1.93
N ALA A 78 1.91 15.42 -0.80
CA ALA A 78 1.40 14.66 0.34
C ALA A 78 0.13 13.88 -0.02
N THR A 79 -0.70 14.43 -0.92
CA THR A 79 -1.94 13.80 -1.38
C THR A 79 -1.70 12.46 -2.06
N ALA A 80 -0.72 12.36 -2.97
CA ALA A 80 -0.40 11.09 -3.63
C ALA A 80 0.08 10.04 -2.61
N ARG A 81 0.93 10.43 -1.67
CA ARG A 81 1.40 9.53 -0.59
C ARG A 81 0.30 9.11 0.38
N GLN A 82 -0.63 10.01 0.72
CA GLN A 82 -1.81 9.65 1.52
C GLN A 82 -2.71 8.68 0.77
N ASN A 83 -2.85 8.87 -0.54
CA ASN A 83 -3.63 7.98 -1.39
C ASN A 83 -3.04 6.57 -1.46
N VAL A 84 -1.71 6.41 -1.46
CA VAL A 84 -1.07 5.09 -1.27
C VAL A 84 -1.55 4.41 0.00
N GLY A 85 -1.55 5.13 1.14
CA GLY A 85 -2.06 4.58 2.40
C GLY A 85 -3.53 4.15 2.35
N ARG A 86 -4.37 4.88 1.61
CA ARG A 86 -5.78 4.52 1.38
C ARG A 86 -5.91 3.25 0.52
N ILE A 87 -5.06 3.09 -0.50
CA ILE A 87 -5.04 1.89 -1.33
C ILE A 87 -4.58 0.68 -0.51
N ILE A 88 -3.50 0.82 0.27
CA ILE A 88 -3.01 -0.24 1.17
C ILE A 88 -4.10 -0.70 2.13
N LYS A 89 -4.80 0.24 2.78
CA LYS A 89 -5.93 -0.09 3.68
C LYS A 89 -7.02 -0.89 2.97
N PHE A 90 -7.36 -0.51 1.74
CA PHE A 90 -8.36 -1.25 0.96
C PHE A 90 -7.88 -2.65 0.60
N VAL A 91 -6.65 -2.77 0.07
CA VAL A 91 -6.08 -4.05 -0.36
C VAL A 91 -5.94 -5.01 0.82
N LEU A 92 -5.27 -4.61 1.90
CA LEU A 92 -5.08 -5.46 3.08
C LEU A 92 -6.40 -5.85 3.75
N GLY A 93 -7.41 -4.97 3.72
CA GLY A 93 -8.75 -5.28 4.20
C GLY A 93 -9.39 -6.48 3.48
N LYS A 94 -9.11 -6.68 2.18
CA LYS A 94 -9.57 -7.88 1.45
C LYS A 94 -8.97 -9.18 1.97
N TYR A 95 -7.81 -9.10 2.61
CA TYR A 95 -7.14 -10.22 3.27
C TYR A 95 -7.44 -10.28 4.77
N GLY A 96 -8.39 -9.50 5.29
CA GLY A 96 -8.75 -9.49 6.72
C GLY A 96 -7.71 -8.81 7.62
N TYR A 97 -6.84 -7.97 7.06
CA TYR A 97 -5.87 -7.19 7.81
C TYR A 97 -6.39 -5.77 8.02
N VAL A 98 -6.46 -5.33 9.27
CA VAL A 98 -6.92 -3.99 9.66
C VAL A 98 -5.81 -3.23 10.38
N PRO A 99 -5.79 -1.88 10.31
CA PRO A 99 -4.85 -1.10 11.09
C PRO A 99 -4.98 -1.43 12.59
N VAL A 100 -3.85 -1.61 13.29
CA VAL A 100 -3.80 -1.88 14.74
C VAL A 100 -4.40 -0.73 15.56
N SER A 101 -4.42 0.47 14.98
CA SER A 101 -5.09 1.64 15.53
C SER A 101 -6.01 2.28 14.49
N ASP A 102 -7.23 2.57 14.92
CA ASP A 102 -8.26 3.28 14.18
C ASP A 102 -8.00 4.79 14.11
N LYS A 103 -7.09 5.31 14.94
CA LYS A 103 -6.65 6.71 14.89
C LYS A 103 -5.68 6.92 13.74
N LEU A 104 -6.05 7.81 12.82
CA LEU A 104 -5.23 8.27 11.69
C LEU A 104 -3.83 8.78 12.09
N GLU A 105 -3.67 9.10 13.38
CA GLU A 105 -2.49 9.67 14.05
C GLU A 105 -1.47 8.62 14.51
N GLU A 106 -1.85 7.35 14.66
CA GLU A 106 -0.94 6.28 15.11
C GLU A 106 -0.20 5.63 13.93
N ARG A 107 0.39 6.46 13.06
CA ARG A 107 1.32 5.99 12.04
C ARG A 107 2.68 5.76 12.67
N THR A 108 3.20 4.56 12.50
CA THR A 108 4.52 4.20 13.02
C THR A 108 5.60 4.63 12.02
N ARG A 109 6.75 5.06 12.53
CA ARG A 109 7.90 5.46 11.71
C ARG A 109 8.38 4.27 10.89
N ILE A 110 8.56 4.47 9.58
CA ILE A 110 9.16 3.46 8.72
C ILE A 110 10.63 3.28 9.14
N PRO A 111 11.07 2.06 9.47
CA PRO A 111 12.45 1.81 9.88
C PRO A 111 13.46 2.14 8.78
N ALA A 112 14.68 2.55 9.16
CA ALA A 112 15.74 2.94 8.22
C ALA A 112 16.12 1.83 7.22
N ILE A 113 15.97 0.55 7.61
CA ILE A 113 16.24 -0.60 6.74
C ILE A 113 15.33 -0.63 5.49
N ALA A 114 14.15 0.00 5.55
CA ALA A 114 13.26 0.13 4.40
C ALA A 114 13.83 1.04 3.29
N ASN A 115 14.83 1.86 3.62
CA ASN A 115 15.48 2.83 2.74
C ASN A 115 14.47 3.72 1.96
N ALA A 116 13.40 4.12 2.65
CA ALA A 116 12.38 5.02 2.13
C ALA A 116 12.88 6.47 2.16
N LYS A 117 12.68 7.21 1.06
CA LYS A 117 13.06 8.62 0.91
C LYS A 117 11.88 9.56 1.15
N TYR A 118 10.69 9.19 0.72
CA TYR A 118 9.51 10.06 0.65
C TYR A 118 8.41 9.65 1.63
N PHE A 119 8.33 8.36 1.98
CA PHE A 119 7.47 7.88 3.05
C PHE A 119 8.21 7.87 4.39
N SER A 120 7.72 8.64 5.37
CA SER A 120 8.28 8.68 6.73
C SER A 120 7.55 7.74 7.70
N THR A 121 6.25 7.53 7.48
CA THR A 121 5.37 6.77 8.38
C THR A 121 4.35 5.96 7.60
N CYS A 122 3.90 4.85 8.19
CA CYS A 122 2.80 4.04 7.68
C CYS A 122 2.06 3.36 8.84
N ALA A 123 0.84 2.90 8.60
CA ALA A 123 0.10 2.13 9.60
C ALA A 123 0.71 0.73 9.75
N VAL A 124 0.67 0.22 10.98
CA VAL A 124 0.87 -1.21 11.28
C VAL A 124 -0.50 -1.88 11.18
N TYR A 125 -0.54 -3.08 10.59
CA TYR A 125 -1.78 -3.85 10.46
C TYR A 125 -1.67 -5.14 11.28
N ALA A 126 -2.82 -5.69 11.65
CA ALA A 126 -2.93 -7.02 12.24
C ALA A 126 -4.07 -7.77 11.58
N LYS A 127 -3.98 -9.09 11.58
CA LYS A 127 -5.08 -9.95 11.17
C LYS A 127 -6.20 -9.84 12.21
N ASP A 128 -7.40 -9.55 11.75
CA ASP A 128 -8.60 -9.61 12.58
C ASP A 128 -9.34 -10.91 12.27
N GLU A 129 -9.33 -11.86 13.21
CA GLU A 129 -9.99 -13.16 13.05
C GLU A 129 -11.52 -13.06 13.01
N SER A 130 -12.12 -11.94 13.46
CA SER A 130 -13.55 -11.70 13.35
C SER A 130 -13.98 -11.32 11.92
N ILE A 131 -13.03 -10.92 11.08
CA ILE A 131 -13.29 -10.54 9.69
C ILE A 131 -13.08 -11.77 8.79
N VAL A 132 -14.15 -12.18 8.11
CA VAL A 132 -14.07 -13.18 7.04
C VAL A 132 -13.28 -12.56 5.89
N ALA A 133 -12.03 -13.00 5.72
CA ALA A 133 -11.19 -12.54 4.62
C ALA A 133 -11.82 -12.94 3.28
N GLU A 134 -11.94 -11.98 2.36
CA GLU A 134 -12.45 -12.23 1.02
C GLU A 134 -11.43 -13.00 0.17
N LEU A 135 -10.14 -12.90 0.53
CA LEU A 135 -9.01 -13.52 -0.17
C LEU A 135 -8.02 -14.14 0.81
N THR A 136 -7.38 -15.22 0.38
CA THR A 136 -6.27 -15.88 1.08
C THR A 136 -5.06 -15.98 0.17
N ILE A 137 -3.86 -15.90 0.73
CA ILE A 137 -2.63 -16.19 -0.03
C ILE A 137 -2.44 -17.70 -0.02
N VAL A 138 -2.43 -18.31 -1.19
CA VAL A 138 -2.02 -19.71 -1.37
C VAL A 138 -0.52 -19.69 -1.64
N VAL A 139 0.27 -20.16 -0.67
CA VAL A 139 1.69 -20.44 -0.89
C VAL A 139 1.76 -21.85 -1.41
N ASP A 140 2.01 -22.02 -2.71
CA ASP A 140 2.38 -23.33 -3.23
C ASP A 140 3.74 -23.67 -2.62
N SER A 141 3.76 -24.63 -1.70
CA SER A 141 5.01 -25.19 -1.22
C SER A 141 5.69 -25.89 -2.39
N VAL A 142 6.63 -25.21 -3.04
CA VAL A 142 7.64 -25.89 -3.84
C VAL A 142 8.44 -26.73 -2.84
N LEU A 143 8.14 -28.03 -2.83
CA LEU A 143 8.91 -29.03 -2.10
C LEU A 143 10.40 -28.81 -2.40
N MET A 144 11.19 -28.76 -1.33
CA MET A 144 12.65 -28.65 -1.32
C MET A 144 13.32 -29.63 -2.26
#